data_AF-A0A382XD96-F1
#
_entry.id   AF-A0A382XD96-F1
#
_cell.length_a   1.000
_cell.length_b   1.000
_cell.length_c   1.000
_cell.angle_alpha   90.00
_cell.angle_beta   90.00
_cell.angle_gamma   90.00
#
_symmetry.space_group_name_H-M   'P 1'
#
loop_
_entity.id
_entity.type
_entity.pdbx_description
1 polymer ?
#
loop_
_entity_poly.entity_id
_entity_poly.type
_entity_poly.pdbx_seq_one_letter_code
_entity_poly.pdbx_strand_id
1 'polypeptide(L)'
;YREGDLPLTKVFDVNEMGKLLALTDLIGDYHTLQYGSPRIGAYHPRAKLMPHHMAVLGRAGTPQSRFYYNPVIGLIEPIAYDNSGIKGEGLVLIGSGRRFAEQGNRKSDWMWPLVLFQDKLLFKKYIESLEEITDKSYLDRFFLETKDEAQERLSLLHRDFPFRKLDMKPIFYKNRERIKKQLQPQKSLNIYFDGVSKGDGILHLDIANIHAFPVEVLGVSLDNINIIKPLKDSIVQARQIVGDDDHWDFMHRPGTRNVIRRGWWDNAKET
;
A
#
# COMPACT_ATOMS: atom_id res chain seq x y z
N TYR A 1 8.02 -15.44 18.64
CA TYR A 1 8.45 -15.22 17.24
C TYR A 1 8.65 -16.52 16.44
N ARG A 2 8.20 -17.71 16.89
CA ARG A 2 8.18 -18.94 16.03
C ARG A 2 6.78 -19.57 15.77
N GLU A 3 5.70 -19.06 16.37
CA GLU A 3 4.34 -19.62 16.24
C GLU A 3 3.24 -18.76 15.55
N GLY A 4 3.50 -17.51 15.16
CA GLY A 4 2.60 -16.65 14.39
C GLY A 4 1.74 -15.69 15.20
N ASP A 5 1.89 -15.69 16.52
CA ASP A 5 0.92 -15.06 17.43
C ASP A 5 1.22 -13.60 17.78
N LEU A 6 2.28 -13.01 17.21
CA LEU A 6 2.61 -11.61 17.46
C LEU A 6 2.06 -10.72 16.35
N PRO A 7 1.37 -9.61 16.69
CA PRO A 7 0.95 -8.64 15.68
C PRO A 7 2.18 -8.05 14.97
N LEU A 8 2.03 -7.67 13.71
CA LEU A 8 3.13 -7.15 12.87
C LEU A 8 3.84 -5.96 13.52
N THR A 9 3.09 -5.12 14.23
CA THR A 9 3.57 -3.96 15.00
C THR A 9 4.56 -4.30 16.13
N LYS A 10 4.62 -5.56 16.58
CA LYS A 10 5.58 -6.04 17.58
C LYS A 10 6.84 -6.65 16.96
N VAL A 11 6.88 -6.74 15.64
CA VAL A 11 7.96 -7.37 14.88
C VAL A 11 8.67 -6.37 14.00
N PHE A 12 7.92 -5.56 13.26
CA PHE A 12 8.45 -4.62 12.28
C PHE A 12 8.38 -3.19 12.80
N ASP A 13 9.36 -2.38 12.41
CA ASP A 13 9.20 -0.94 12.44
C ASP A 13 8.17 -0.56 11.37
N VAL A 14 6.97 -0.19 11.84
CA VAL A 14 5.84 0.14 10.97
C VAL A 14 6.02 1.45 10.22
N ASN A 15 6.84 2.37 10.73
CA ASN A 15 7.11 3.63 10.03
C ASN A 15 7.99 3.35 8.82
N GLU A 16 9.10 2.64 9.02
CA GLU A 16 10.01 2.28 7.93
C GLU A 16 9.34 1.36 6.90
N MET A 17 8.47 0.44 7.35
CA MET A 17 7.68 -0.40 6.46
C MET A 17 6.67 0.39 5.63
N GLY A 18 5.90 1.27 6.27
CA GLY A 18 4.97 2.15 5.58
C GLY A 18 5.68 3.01 4.53
N LYS A 19 6.85 3.55 4.90
CA LYS A 19 7.68 4.38 4.02
C LYS A 19 8.24 3.61 2.84
N LEU A 20 8.74 2.39 3.03
CA LEU A 20 9.21 1.55 1.93
C LEU A 20 8.08 1.24 0.93
N LEU A 21 6.90 0.84 1.43
CA LEU A 21 5.74 0.56 0.57
C LEU A 21 5.35 1.81 -0.23
N ALA A 22 5.29 2.97 0.41
CA ALA A 22 4.96 4.23 -0.23
C ALA A 22 6.00 4.64 -1.28
N LEU A 23 7.30 4.52 -0.97
CA LEU A 23 8.38 4.80 -1.93
C LEU A 23 8.33 3.86 -3.14
N THR A 24 7.97 2.59 -2.92
CA THR A 24 7.79 1.61 -4.01
C THR A 24 6.71 2.07 -4.98
N ASP A 25 5.57 2.54 -4.47
CA ASP A 25 4.49 3.11 -5.29
C ASP A 25 4.88 4.43 -5.99
N LEU A 26 5.61 5.30 -5.31
CA LEU A 26 6.12 6.55 -5.89
C LEU A 26 7.10 6.30 -7.04
N ILE A 27 7.95 5.30 -6.90
CA ILE A 27 8.89 4.86 -7.93
C ILE A 27 8.17 4.11 -9.05
N GLY A 28 7.08 3.40 -8.72
CA GLY A 28 6.34 2.56 -9.64
C GLY A 28 6.99 1.24 -9.97
N ASP A 29 7.96 0.80 -9.14
CA ASP A 29 8.65 -0.46 -9.34
C ASP A 29 8.66 -1.31 -8.07
N TYR A 30 8.08 -2.51 -8.15
CA TYR A 30 7.83 -3.39 -7.02
C TYR A 30 8.92 -4.42 -6.77
N HIS A 31 10.02 -4.37 -7.53
CA HIS A 31 11.11 -5.36 -7.43
C HIS A 31 11.70 -5.45 -6.02
N THR A 32 11.83 -4.33 -5.31
CA THR A 32 12.32 -4.31 -3.90
C THR A 32 11.43 -5.11 -2.94
N LEU A 33 10.16 -5.32 -3.29
CA LEU A 33 9.18 -6.07 -2.48
C LEU A 33 9.07 -7.53 -2.92
N GLN A 34 9.73 -7.94 -4.00
CA GLN A 34 9.66 -9.31 -4.52
C GLN A 34 10.49 -10.27 -3.67
N TYR A 35 9.90 -11.43 -3.38
CA TYR A 35 10.64 -12.60 -2.93
C TYR A 35 10.93 -13.48 -4.14
N GLY A 36 12.20 -13.83 -4.34
CA GLY A 36 12.58 -14.79 -5.36
C GLY A 36 12.12 -16.19 -5.00
N SER A 37 10.95 -16.62 -5.47
CA SER A 37 10.71 -18.01 -5.91
C SER A 37 9.36 -18.19 -6.62
N PRO A 38 9.36 -18.73 -7.85
CA PRO A 38 8.16 -19.17 -8.54
C PRO A 38 7.79 -20.58 -8.05
N ARG A 39 6.93 -20.67 -7.03
CA ARG A 39 6.15 -21.84 -6.55
C ARG A 39 5.97 -21.77 -5.03
N ILE A 40 5.15 -20.82 -4.59
CA ILE A 40 4.32 -21.02 -3.39
C ILE A 40 2.86 -20.93 -3.85
N GLY A 41 2.57 -21.68 -4.92
CA GLY A 41 1.22 -22.17 -5.19
C GLY A 41 1.05 -23.44 -4.37
N ALA A 42 0.02 -23.46 -3.53
CA ALA A 42 -0.31 -24.50 -2.54
C ALA A 42 0.56 -24.49 -1.28
N TYR A 43 0.02 -24.05 -0.13
CA TYR A 43 -0.45 -24.94 0.93
C TYR A 43 -0.88 -24.19 2.22
N HIS A 44 -2.11 -24.49 2.65
CA HIS A 44 -2.64 -24.57 4.02
C HIS A 44 -3.03 -23.28 4.81
N PRO A 45 -4.31 -23.16 5.29
CA PRO A 45 -4.81 -22.06 6.13
C PRO A 45 -4.29 -22.06 7.59
N ARG A 46 -3.20 -22.81 7.85
CA ARG A 46 -2.46 -22.83 9.12
C ARG A 46 -0.96 -22.71 8.90
N ALA A 47 -0.51 -22.20 7.75
CA ALA A 47 0.85 -21.73 7.58
C ALA A 47 1.01 -20.48 8.45
N LYS A 48 1.21 -20.74 9.75
CA LYS A 48 1.54 -19.79 10.79
C LYS A 48 2.66 -18.91 10.25
N LEU A 49 2.33 -17.63 10.05
CA LEU A 49 3.25 -16.53 9.85
C LEU A 49 4.51 -16.80 10.66
N MET A 50 5.61 -17.31 10.08
CA MET A 50 6.94 -17.31 10.71
C MET A 50 8.08 -17.91 9.89
N PRO A 51 9.35 -17.67 10.29
CA PRO A 51 10.40 -17.18 9.42
C PRO A 51 11.46 -18.28 9.35
N HIS A 52 11.23 -19.27 8.49
CA HIS A 52 12.26 -20.25 8.20
C HIS A 52 13.13 -19.70 7.07
N HIS A 53 14.18 -19.00 7.51
CA HIS A 53 15.26 -18.41 6.72
C HIS A 53 15.09 -16.93 6.29
N MET A 54 15.36 -16.03 7.25
CA MET A 54 16.34 -14.95 7.03
C MET A 54 17.79 -15.50 6.94
N ALA A 55 17.96 -16.77 6.56
CA ALA A 55 19.25 -17.38 6.33
C ALA A 55 19.57 -17.21 4.85
N VAL A 56 20.65 -16.49 4.61
CA VAL A 56 21.51 -16.65 3.44
C VAL A 56 21.68 -18.14 3.16
N LEU A 57 20.90 -18.70 2.24
CA LEU A 57 21.15 -20.02 1.67
C LEU A 57 20.93 -19.94 0.16
N GLY A 58 22.01 -20.18 -0.56
CA GLY A 58 22.17 -19.89 -1.97
C GLY A 58 21.34 -20.78 -2.91
N ARG A 59 21.18 -20.22 -4.11
CA ARG A 59 20.66 -20.82 -5.36
C ARG A 59 19.18 -21.22 -5.36
N ALA A 60 18.31 -20.21 -5.44
CA ALA A 60 17.50 -19.88 -6.62
C ALA A 60 16.74 -18.57 -6.36
N GLY A 61 17.28 -17.44 -6.83
CA GLY A 61 16.78 -16.09 -6.57
C GLY A 61 17.15 -15.59 -5.18
N THR A 62 18.01 -14.56 -5.09
CA THR A 62 18.16 -13.83 -3.84
C THR A 62 16.82 -13.13 -3.52
N PRO A 63 16.33 -13.15 -2.27
CA PRO A 63 15.22 -12.30 -1.89
C PRO A 63 15.63 -10.84 -2.13
N GLN A 64 14.80 -10.10 -2.85
CA GLN A 64 15.08 -8.71 -3.21
C GLN A 64 14.82 -7.78 -2.01
N SER A 65 13.91 -8.19 -1.12
CA SER A 65 13.71 -7.52 0.16
C SER A 65 14.82 -7.89 1.15
N ARG A 66 15.51 -6.89 1.69
CA ARG A 66 16.47 -7.05 2.79
C ARG A 66 15.86 -6.53 4.08
N PHE A 67 16.32 -7.06 5.22
CA PHE A 67 15.85 -6.63 6.54
C PHE A 67 17.02 -6.53 7.50
N TYR A 68 16.94 -5.57 8.42
CA TYR A 68 17.88 -5.36 9.50
C TYR A 68 17.14 -5.43 10.83
N TYR A 69 17.67 -6.21 11.78
CA TYR A 69 17.15 -6.20 13.14
C TYR A 69 17.86 -5.09 13.91
N ASN A 70 17.11 -4.06 14.30
CA ASN A 70 17.63 -2.97 15.10
C ASN A 70 17.62 -3.37 16.60
N PRO A 71 18.79 -3.61 17.22
CA PRO A 71 18.85 -4.09 18.60
C PRO A 71 18.49 -3.02 19.63
N VAL A 72 18.45 -1.74 19.24
CA VAL A 72 18.11 -0.62 20.14
C VAL A 72 16.60 -0.56 20.38
N ILE A 73 15.81 -0.69 19.31
CA ILE A 73 14.34 -0.64 19.39
C ILE A 73 13.70 -2.04 19.42
N GLY A 74 14.48 -3.08 19.13
CA GLY A 74 14.02 -4.47 19.14
C GLY A 74 13.09 -4.83 17.98
N LEU A 75 13.12 -4.06 16.88
CA LEU A 75 12.25 -4.21 15.71
C LEU A 75 13.05 -4.48 14.43
N ILE A 76 12.38 -5.05 13.43
CA ILE A 76 12.91 -5.30 12.09
C ILE A 76 12.60 -4.10 11.19
N GLU A 77 13.65 -3.54 10.60
CA GLU A 77 13.59 -2.47 9.60
C GLU A 77 13.79 -3.06 8.20
N PRO A 78 12.98 -2.68 7.21
CA PRO A 78 13.21 -3.09 5.84
C PRO A 78 14.32 -2.25 5.19
N ILE A 79 15.10 -2.89 4.32
CA ILE A 79 16.14 -2.24 3.52
C ILE A 79 15.79 -2.44 2.05
N ALA A 80 15.58 -1.34 1.34
CA ALA A 80 15.33 -1.37 -0.09
C ALA A 80 16.55 -1.91 -0.84
N TYR A 81 16.34 -2.82 -1.80
CA TYR A 81 17.43 -3.40 -2.58
C TYR A 81 16.96 -3.83 -3.98
N ASP A 82 17.90 -3.81 -4.93
CA ASP A 82 17.74 -4.26 -6.32
C ASP A 82 16.51 -3.70 -7.05
N ASN A 83 16.28 -2.40 -6.86
CA ASN A 83 15.25 -1.71 -7.63
C ASN A 83 15.78 -1.41 -9.04
N SER A 84 15.13 -2.00 -10.04
CA SER A 84 15.65 -2.05 -11.42
C SER A 84 15.30 -0.84 -12.28
N GLY A 85 14.30 -0.05 -11.86
CA GLY A 85 13.90 1.14 -12.60
C GLY A 85 12.92 2.03 -11.85
N ILE A 86 12.51 3.09 -12.56
CA ILE A 86 11.48 4.04 -12.12
C ILE A 86 10.46 4.08 -13.24
N LYS A 87 9.20 3.78 -12.93
CA LYS A 87 8.13 3.63 -13.91
C LYS A 87 7.11 4.73 -13.72
N GLY A 88 6.83 5.44 -14.82
CA GLY A 88 5.96 6.61 -14.83
C GLY A 88 4.57 6.36 -15.44
N GLU A 89 4.11 5.12 -15.56
CA GLU A 89 2.86 4.71 -16.23
C GLU A 89 2.17 3.57 -15.48
N GLY A 90 0.83 3.57 -15.46
CA GLY A 90 0.05 2.45 -14.92
C GLY A 90 0.13 2.23 -13.41
N LEU A 91 0.47 3.25 -12.60
CA LEU A 91 0.58 3.10 -11.15
C LEU A 91 -0.74 2.64 -10.52
N VAL A 92 -0.74 1.41 -10.00
CA VAL A 92 -1.77 0.87 -9.11
C VAL A 92 -1.14 0.72 -7.74
N LEU A 93 -1.60 1.51 -6.78
CA LEU A 93 -0.98 1.55 -5.46
C LEU A 93 -1.16 0.20 -4.77
N ILE A 94 -0.10 -0.33 -4.16
CA ILE A 94 -0.09 -1.71 -3.65
C ILE A 94 -1.14 -1.95 -2.54
N GLY A 95 -1.50 -0.90 -1.80
CA GLY A 95 -2.58 -0.92 -0.81
C GLY A 95 -4.00 -0.85 -1.40
N SER A 96 -4.17 -0.62 -2.71
CA SER A 96 -5.49 -0.45 -3.32
C SER A 96 -6.35 -1.71 -3.17
N GLY A 97 -7.57 -1.54 -2.68
CA GLY A 97 -8.54 -2.61 -2.47
C GLY A 97 -8.23 -3.54 -1.31
N ARG A 98 -7.17 -3.28 -0.53
CA ARG A 98 -6.76 -4.10 0.62
C ARG A 98 -7.64 -3.83 1.84
N ARG A 99 -7.86 -4.86 2.65
CA ARG A 99 -8.78 -4.86 3.79
C ARG A 99 -8.14 -5.45 5.04
N PHE A 100 -8.63 -5.07 6.22
CA PHE A 100 -8.17 -5.62 7.51
C PHE A 100 -8.69 -7.04 7.74
N ALA A 101 -7.99 -7.82 8.58
CA ALA A 101 -8.28 -9.23 8.82
C ALA A 101 -9.70 -9.57 9.34
N GLU A 102 -10.35 -8.63 10.01
CA GLU A 102 -11.63 -8.83 10.70
C GLU A 102 -12.83 -9.11 9.76
N GLN A 103 -12.73 -8.87 8.45
CA GLN A 103 -13.88 -8.92 7.53
C GLN A 103 -13.74 -9.87 6.33
N GLY A 104 -12.87 -10.88 6.46
CA GLY A 104 -12.68 -11.90 5.43
C GLY A 104 -11.68 -11.44 4.37
N ASN A 105 -10.54 -12.13 4.35
CA ASN A 105 -9.42 -11.82 3.45
C ASN A 105 -9.41 -12.76 2.25
N ARG A 106 -8.85 -12.28 1.14
CA ARG A 106 -8.52 -13.15 0.00
C ARG A 106 -7.32 -14.02 0.33
N LYS A 107 -7.15 -15.11 -0.41
CA LYS A 107 -5.92 -15.92 -0.32
C LYS A 107 -4.68 -15.08 -0.64
N SER A 108 -4.77 -14.14 -1.59
CA SER A 108 -3.67 -13.26 -1.99
C SER A 108 -3.31 -12.21 -0.92
N ASP A 109 -4.25 -11.83 -0.05
CA ASP A 109 -3.97 -10.90 1.06
C ASP A 109 -3.07 -11.54 2.13
N TRP A 110 -2.82 -12.85 2.07
CA TRP A 110 -1.84 -13.53 2.93
C TRP A 110 -0.42 -13.55 2.33
N MET A 111 -0.25 -13.08 1.09
CA MET A 111 1.06 -13.06 0.44
C MET A 111 1.88 -11.86 0.90
N TRP A 112 3.20 -12.02 1.02
CA TRP A 112 4.11 -10.90 1.16
C TRP A 112 4.12 -10.02 -0.10
N PRO A 113 4.08 -8.68 -0.02
CA PRO A 113 3.95 -7.84 1.18
C PRO A 113 2.49 -7.48 1.53
N LEU A 114 1.51 -8.02 0.80
CA LEU A 114 0.08 -7.68 0.95
C LEU A 114 -0.49 -7.98 2.34
N VAL A 115 0.05 -9.00 3.02
CA VAL A 115 -0.28 -9.36 4.41
C VAL A 115 -0.10 -8.21 5.39
N LEU A 116 0.76 -7.25 5.06
CA LEU A 116 1.00 -6.07 5.89
C LEU A 116 -0.23 -5.16 6.00
N PHE A 117 -1.08 -5.13 4.97
CA PHE A 117 -2.31 -4.31 4.96
C PHE A 117 -3.44 -4.87 5.82
N GLN A 118 -3.27 -6.07 6.38
CA GLN A 118 -4.21 -6.61 7.35
C GLN A 118 -4.12 -5.89 8.70
N ASP A 119 -2.97 -5.27 9.00
CA ASP A 119 -2.72 -4.50 10.22
C ASP A 119 -3.12 -3.03 10.03
N LYS A 120 -4.06 -2.57 10.86
CA LYS A 120 -4.62 -1.20 10.80
C LYS A 120 -3.53 -0.14 10.95
N LEU A 121 -2.57 -0.36 11.86
CA LEU A 121 -1.53 0.62 12.15
C LEU A 121 -0.54 0.71 10.99
N LEU A 122 -0.14 -0.43 10.42
CA LEU A 122 0.77 -0.44 9.28
C LEU A 122 0.12 0.20 8.04
N PHE A 123 -1.14 -0.12 7.76
CA PHE A 123 -1.86 0.50 6.64
C PHE A 123 -1.96 2.02 6.85
N LYS A 124 -2.28 2.48 8.06
CA LYS A 124 -2.25 3.90 8.40
C LYS A 124 -0.88 4.53 8.12
N LYS A 125 0.21 3.90 8.57
CA LYS A 125 1.58 4.39 8.32
C LYS A 125 1.96 4.43 6.84
N TYR A 126 1.47 3.49 6.04
CA TYR A 126 1.63 3.55 4.59
C TYR A 126 0.91 4.75 3.97
N ILE A 127 -0.35 5.02 4.36
CA ILE A 127 -1.09 6.19 3.85
C ILE A 127 -0.42 7.50 4.28
N GLU A 128 -0.05 7.63 5.55
CA GLU A 128 0.72 8.78 6.06
C GLU A 128 2.02 8.99 5.28
N SER A 129 2.73 7.90 4.98
CA SER A 129 3.96 7.94 4.18
C SER A 129 3.70 8.37 2.74
N LEU A 130 2.62 7.90 2.09
CA LEU A 130 2.24 8.37 0.76
C LEU A 130 1.95 9.88 0.76
N GLU A 131 1.25 10.38 1.78
CA GLU A 131 0.98 11.81 1.94
C GLU A 131 2.28 12.61 2.12
N GLU A 132 3.21 12.13 2.96
CA GLU A 132 4.51 12.74 3.19
C GLU A 132 5.35 12.82 1.91
N ILE A 133 5.60 11.68 1.25
CA ILE A 133 6.53 11.62 0.12
C ILE A 133 5.98 12.27 -1.16
N THR A 134 4.66 12.42 -1.25
CA THR A 134 4.00 13.11 -2.37
C THR A 134 3.83 14.61 -2.12
N ASP A 135 4.24 15.11 -0.95
CA ASP A 135 4.34 16.54 -0.75
C ASP A 135 5.41 17.15 -1.69
N LYS A 136 5.13 18.35 -2.21
CA LYS A 136 6.06 19.00 -3.13
C LYS A 136 7.39 19.32 -2.43
N SER A 137 7.31 19.81 -1.19
CA SER A 137 8.50 20.19 -0.42
C SER A 137 9.38 18.99 -0.08
N TYR A 138 8.78 17.81 0.13
CA TYR A 138 9.53 16.57 0.33
C TYR A 138 10.41 16.25 -0.89
N LEU A 139 9.82 16.22 -2.10
CA LEU A 139 10.58 15.94 -3.31
C LEU A 139 11.59 17.05 -3.63
N ASP A 140 11.22 18.31 -3.44
CA ASP A 140 12.14 19.43 -3.65
C ASP A 140 13.38 19.29 -2.75
N ARG A 141 13.21 18.98 -1.45
CA ARG A 141 14.31 18.73 -0.52
C ARG A 141 15.13 17.52 -0.92
N PHE A 142 14.49 16.39 -1.21
CA PHE A 142 15.17 15.16 -1.65
C PHE A 142 16.11 15.43 -2.83
N PHE A 143 15.60 16.03 -3.92
CA PHE A 143 16.42 16.31 -5.09
C PHE A 143 17.49 17.38 -4.88
N LEU A 144 17.34 18.24 -3.86
CA LEU A 144 18.35 19.22 -3.49
C LEU A 144 19.47 18.55 -2.68
N GLU A 145 19.12 17.80 -1.64
CA GLU A 145 20.04 17.16 -0.70
C GLU A 145 20.87 16.05 -1.36
N THR A 146 20.27 15.28 -2.28
CA THR A 146 20.97 14.18 -2.95
C THR A 146 21.64 14.59 -4.25
N LYS A 147 21.60 15.88 -4.63
CA LYS A 147 22.07 16.34 -5.95
C LYS A 147 23.54 16.01 -6.19
N ASP A 148 24.39 16.37 -5.23
CA ASP A 148 25.83 16.28 -5.38
C ASP A 148 26.29 14.82 -5.36
N GLU A 149 25.77 14.00 -4.44
CA GLU A 149 26.02 12.56 -4.43
C GLU A 149 25.54 11.91 -5.74
N ALA A 150 24.33 12.23 -6.21
CA ALA A 150 23.81 11.66 -7.45
C ALA A 150 24.70 12.01 -8.66
N GLN A 151 25.21 13.24 -8.72
CA GLN A 151 26.10 13.68 -9.79
C GLN A 151 27.47 13.00 -9.71
N GLU A 152 28.02 12.81 -8.51
CA GLU A 152 29.26 12.06 -8.29
C GLU A 152 29.10 10.62 -8.79
N ARG A 153 28.04 9.93 -8.34
CA ARG A 153 27.75 8.54 -8.76
C ARG A 153 27.52 8.43 -10.27
N LEU A 154 26.84 9.40 -10.87
CA LEU A 154 26.63 9.44 -12.32
C LEU A 154 27.96 9.61 -13.08
N SER A 155 28.85 10.47 -12.58
CA SER A 155 30.18 10.70 -13.17
C SER A 155 31.04 9.43 -13.13
N LEU A 156 30.97 8.67 -12.04
CA LEU A 156 31.63 7.35 -11.95
C LEU A 156 31.03 6.35 -12.95
N LEU A 157 29.69 6.31 -13.06
CA LEU A 157 29.00 5.43 -14.00
C LEU A 157 29.31 5.77 -15.46
N HIS A 158 29.50 7.05 -15.78
CA HIS A 158 29.84 7.53 -17.13
C HIS A 158 31.20 7.09 -17.64
N ARG A 159 32.11 6.67 -16.75
CA ARG A 159 33.39 6.07 -17.16
C ARG A 159 33.18 4.82 -18.02
N ASP A 160 32.21 3.99 -17.64
CA ASP A 160 31.94 2.71 -18.28
C ASP A 160 30.66 2.78 -19.16
N PHE A 161 29.75 3.72 -18.86
CA PHE A 161 28.45 3.89 -19.55
C PHE A 161 28.12 5.37 -19.85
N PRO A 162 28.85 6.04 -20.77
CA PRO A 162 28.73 7.49 -21.01
C PRO A 162 27.35 7.93 -21.54
N PHE A 163 26.56 7.02 -22.11
CA PHE A 163 25.24 7.31 -22.67
C PHE A 163 24.11 7.32 -21.63
N ARG A 164 24.37 6.88 -20.38
CA ARG A 164 23.34 6.82 -19.33
C ARG A 164 22.94 8.23 -18.89
N LYS A 165 21.64 8.53 -18.91
CA LYS A 165 21.09 9.80 -18.41
C LYS A 165 20.30 9.55 -17.14
N LEU A 166 20.40 10.48 -16.19
CA LEU A 166 19.65 10.48 -14.95
C LEU A 166 18.51 11.51 -14.99
N ASP A 167 17.50 11.27 -15.83
CA ASP A 167 16.34 12.17 -15.96
C ASP A 167 15.09 11.58 -15.28
N MET A 168 15.20 11.33 -13.98
CA MET A 168 14.11 10.72 -13.20
C MET A 168 13.19 11.74 -12.53
N LYS A 169 13.66 12.98 -12.34
CA LYS A 169 12.93 14.01 -11.61
C LYS A 169 11.52 14.22 -12.18
N PRO A 170 11.31 14.38 -13.50
CA PRO A 170 9.96 14.53 -14.05
C PRO A 170 9.02 13.35 -13.74
N ILE A 171 9.57 12.12 -13.67
CA ILE A 171 8.80 10.91 -13.37
C ILE A 171 8.29 10.94 -11.93
N PHE A 172 9.14 11.30 -10.96
CA PHE A 172 8.75 11.43 -9.55
C PHE A 172 7.61 12.43 -9.37
N TYR A 173 7.71 13.63 -9.96
CA TYR A 173 6.64 14.63 -9.82
C TYR A 173 5.34 14.18 -10.51
N LYS A 174 5.43 13.53 -11.67
CA LYS A 174 4.27 12.94 -12.36
C LYS A 174 3.60 11.85 -11.52
N ASN A 175 4.38 10.99 -10.88
CA ASN A 175 3.88 9.92 -10.02
C ASN A 175 3.22 10.48 -8.76
N ARG A 176 3.85 11.49 -8.14
CA ARG A 176 3.27 12.26 -7.04
C ARG A 176 1.87 12.76 -7.36
N GLU A 177 1.66 13.41 -8.51
CA GLU A 177 0.34 13.95 -8.88
C GLU A 177 -0.71 12.85 -9.01
N ARG A 178 -0.32 11.70 -9.55
CA ARG A 178 -1.22 10.54 -9.67
C ARG A 178 -1.57 9.94 -8.33
N ILE A 179 -0.61 9.81 -7.43
CA ILE A 179 -0.85 9.30 -6.08
C ILE A 179 -1.75 10.27 -5.32
N LYS A 180 -1.46 11.60 -5.34
CA LYS A 180 -2.32 12.61 -4.68
C LYS A 180 -3.75 12.55 -5.18
N LYS A 181 -3.96 12.40 -6.50
CA LYS A 181 -5.29 12.24 -7.08
C LYS A 181 -6.03 11.00 -6.57
N GLN A 182 -5.31 9.91 -6.28
CA GLN A 182 -5.89 8.70 -5.70
C GLN A 182 -6.18 8.87 -4.21
N LEU A 183 -5.32 9.54 -3.44
CA LEU A 183 -5.52 9.81 -2.01
C LEU A 183 -6.68 10.78 -1.74
N GLN A 184 -6.90 11.74 -2.63
CA GLN A 184 -7.90 12.80 -2.49
C GLN A 184 -8.99 12.70 -3.56
N PRO A 185 -9.86 11.67 -3.52
CA PRO A 185 -10.94 11.53 -4.49
C PRO A 185 -12.00 12.62 -4.27
N GLN A 186 -12.68 13.03 -5.35
CA GLN A 186 -13.83 13.95 -5.24
C GLN A 186 -15.01 13.34 -4.45
N LYS A 187 -15.17 12.00 -4.50
CA LYS A 187 -16.17 11.26 -3.75
C LYS A 187 -15.61 9.89 -3.35
N SER A 188 -15.59 9.60 -2.05
CA SER A 188 -15.12 8.33 -1.49
C SER A 188 -16.23 7.50 -0.84
N LEU A 189 -17.30 8.14 -0.38
CA LEU A 189 -18.37 7.49 0.38
C LEU A 189 -19.73 7.68 -0.31
N ASN A 190 -20.57 6.64 -0.22
CA ASN A 190 -22.02 6.77 -0.32
C ASN A 190 -22.56 6.75 1.11
N ILE A 191 -23.37 7.74 1.46
CA ILE A 191 -23.91 7.92 2.80
C ILE A 191 -25.43 8.00 2.67
N TYR A 192 -26.14 7.19 3.46
CA TYR A 192 -27.59 7.18 3.52
C TYR A 192 -28.02 7.48 4.95
N PHE A 193 -29.04 8.32 5.09
CA PHE A 193 -29.62 8.64 6.38
C PHE A 193 -30.59 7.51 6.80
N ASP A 194 -30.35 6.94 7.98
CA ASP A 194 -31.16 5.84 8.54
C ASP A 194 -32.07 6.31 9.69
N GLY A 195 -31.81 7.48 10.28
CA GLY A 195 -32.70 8.08 11.26
C GLY A 195 -31.99 8.76 12.41
N VAL A 196 -32.79 9.22 13.38
CA VAL A 196 -32.30 9.71 14.68
C VAL A 196 -33.07 8.99 15.78
N SER A 197 -32.34 8.38 16.71
CA SER A 197 -32.94 7.74 17.89
C SER A 197 -33.64 8.79 18.76
N LYS A 198 -34.93 8.57 19.05
CA LYS A 198 -35.79 9.54 19.75
C LYS A 198 -35.48 9.75 21.23
N GLY A 199 -34.55 8.99 21.83
CA GLY A 199 -34.22 9.07 23.27
C GLY A 199 -32.83 9.63 23.59
N ASP A 200 -31.83 9.27 22.80
CA ASP A 200 -30.42 9.61 23.01
C ASP A 200 -29.86 10.57 21.94
N GLY A 201 -30.68 10.94 20.95
CA GLY A 201 -30.29 11.87 19.89
C GLY A 201 -29.22 11.32 18.95
N ILE A 202 -29.03 9.99 18.90
CA ILE A 202 -28.01 9.37 18.06
C ILE A 202 -28.44 9.43 16.60
N LEU A 203 -27.61 10.02 15.75
CA LEU A 203 -27.73 10.03 14.30
C LEU A 203 -27.22 8.71 13.72
N HIS A 204 -28.08 7.99 13.01
CA HIS A 204 -27.75 6.74 12.32
C HIS A 204 -27.53 7.00 10.84
N LEU A 205 -26.37 6.55 10.34
CA LEU A 205 -25.96 6.69 8.94
C LEU A 205 -25.44 5.35 8.43
N ASP A 206 -25.94 4.95 7.26
CA ASP A 206 -25.39 3.85 6.48
C ASP A 206 -24.29 4.39 5.57
N ILE A 207 -23.05 3.96 5.81
CA ILE A 207 -21.88 4.45 5.10
C ILE A 207 -21.24 3.31 4.32
N ALA A 208 -21.21 3.46 2.99
CA ALA A 208 -20.53 2.56 2.08
C ALA A 208 -19.32 3.25 1.44
N ASN A 209 -18.13 2.69 1.66
CA ASN A 209 -16.92 3.18 1.02
C ASN A 209 -16.81 2.65 -0.41
N ILE A 210 -16.72 3.57 -1.38
CA ILE A 210 -16.54 3.28 -2.80
C ILE A 210 -15.10 3.52 -3.28
N HIS A 211 -14.23 4.01 -2.38
CA HIS A 211 -12.83 4.28 -2.61
C HIS A 211 -11.94 3.04 -2.43
N ALA A 212 -10.76 3.07 -3.04
CA ALA A 212 -9.81 1.96 -3.02
C ALA A 212 -9.05 1.83 -1.69
N PHE A 213 -9.09 2.82 -0.80
CA PHE A 213 -8.47 2.75 0.52
C PHE A 213 -9.51 2.77 1.64
N PRO A 214 -9.19 2.25 2.83
CA PRO A 214 -10.01 2.45 4.02
C PRO A 214 -10.17 3.95 4.31
N VAL A 215 -11.36 4.34 4.78
CA VAL A 215 -11.68 5.74 5.10
C VAL A 215 -12.03 5.84 6.57
N GLU A 216 -11.33 6.71 7.30
CA GLU A 216 -11.67 7.08 8.66
C GLU A 216 -12.72 8.21 8.63
N VAL A 217 -13.86 7.98 9.27
CA VAL A 217 -14.92 8.98 9.42
C VAL A 217 -14.63 9.79 10.67
N LEU A 218 -14.21 11.05 10.50
CA LEU A 218 -13.89 11.95 11.62
C LEU A 218 -15.14 12.54 12.27
N GLY A 219 -16.23 12.65 11.51
CA GLY A 219 -17.50 13.21 11.96
C GLY A 219 -18.36 13.72 10.81
N VAL A 220 -19.51 14.27 11.17
CA VAL A 220 -20.49 14.86 10.26
C VAL A 220 -20.67 16.31 10.63
N SER A 221 -20.58 17.21 9.66
CA SER A 221 -20.82 18.63 9.87
C SER A 221 -22.00 19.13 9.06
N LEU A 222 -22.86 19.93 9.70
CA LEU A 222 -23.86 20.75 9.01
C LEU A 222 -23.26 22.14 8.82
N ASP A 223 -23.20 22.61 7.57
CA ASP A 223 -22.71 23.93 7.15
C ASP A 223 -21.31 24.32 7.67
N ASN A 224 -20.46 23.34 7.97
CA ASN A 224 -19.13 23.52 8.58
C ASN A 224 -19.14 24.18 9.97
N ILE A 225 -20.30 24.26 10.64
CA ILE A 225 -20.43 24.98 11.92
C ILE A 225 -20.13 24.04 13.10
N ASN A 226 -20.74 22.85 13.12
CA ASN A 226 -20.63 21.90 14.22
C ASN A 226 -20.29 20.50 13.70
N ILE A 227 -19.21 19.89 14.20
CA ILE A 227 -18.82 18.50 13.87
C ILE A 227 -19.39 17.55 14.93
N ILE A 228 -20.30 16.68 14.52
CA ILE A 228 -20.79 15.54 15.31
C ILE A 228 -19.80 14.39 15.11
N LYS A 229 -19.14 13.96 16.18
CA LYS A 229 -18.16 12.87 16.13
C LYS A 229 -18.86 11.51 16.20
N PRO A 230 -18.28 10.46 15.60
CA PRO A 230 -18.74 9.10 15.81
C PRO A 230 -18.59 8.68 17.29
N LEU A 231 -19.48 7.80 17.76
CA LEU A 231 -19.43 7.26 19.13
C LEU A 231 -18.26 6.29 19.36
N LYS A 232 -17.68 5.76 18.28
CA LYS A 232 -16.55 4.84 18.27
C LYS A 232 -15.70 5.07 17.03
N ASP A 233 -14.46 4.60 17.04
CA ASP A 233 -13.59 4.60 15.86
C ASP A 233 -14.34 4.02 14.65
N SER A 234 -14.46 4.84 13.60
CA SER A 234 -15.29 4.54 12.44
C SER A 234 -14.40 4.50 11.19
N ILE A 235 -13.71 3.37 11.02
CA ILE A 235 -12.96 3.10 9.80
C ILE A 235 -13.81 2.20 8.90
N VAL A 236 -14.18 2.72 7.74
CA VAL A 236 -14.91 1.99 6.70
C VAL A 236 -13.90 1.36 5.76
N GLN A 237 -13.93 0.04 5.62
CA GLN A 237 -12.99 -0.72 4.78
C GLN A 237 -12.95 -0.23 3.34
N ALA A 238 -11.84 -0.44 2.65
CA ALA A 238 -11.74 -0.20 1.21
C ALA A 238 -12.83 -0.95 0.44
N ARG A 239 -13.28 -0.35 -0.67
CA ARG A 239 -14.08 -1.05 -1.67
C ARG A 239 -13.30 -2.26 -2.17
N GLN A 240 -13.95 -3.42 -2.15
CA GLN A 240 -13.38 -4.62 -2.75
C GLN A 240 -13.35 -4.49 -4.28
N ILE A 241 -12.16 -4.65 -4.88
CA ILE A 241 -11.97 -4.66 -6.33
C ILE A 241 -12.18 -6.10 -6.82
N VAL A 242 -13.31 -6.40 -7.45
CA VAL A 242 -13.66 -7.76 -7.95
C VAL A 242 -12.83 -8.09 -9.20
N GLY A 243 -12.11 -9.23 -9.20
CA GLY A 243 -11.26 -9.69 -10.32
C GLY A 243 -9.77 -9.88 -9.99
N ASP A 244 -9.35 -9.57 -8.76
CA ASP A 244 -7.95 -9.40 -8.35
C ASP A 244 -7.28 -10.63 -7.70
N ASP A 245 -7.82 -11.83 -7.88
CA ASP A 245 -7.09 -13.05 -7.49
C ASP A 245 -5.74 -13.15 -8.24
N ASP A 246 -5.59 -12.38 -9.35
CA ASP A 246 -4.41 -12.29 -10.22
C ASP A 246 -3.64 -10.94 -10.10
N HIS A 247 -3.85 -10.11 -9.07
CA HIS A 247 -3.15 -8.81 -8.98
C HIS A 247 -1.61 -8.95 -8.92
N TRP A 248 -1.10 -10.11 -8.51
CA TRP A 248 0.33 -10.45 -8.63
C TRP A 248 0.79 -10.57 -10.09
N ASP A 249 -0.01 -11.19 -10.95
CA ASP A 249 0.28 -11.26 -12.39
C ASP A 249 0.20 -9.87 -13.04
N PHE A 250 -0.69 -9.00 -12.57
CA PHE A 250 -0.79 -7.61 -13.04
C PHE A 250 0.48 -6.78 -12.72
N MET A 251 1.05 -6.92 -11.50
CA MET A 251 2.31 -6.24 -11.13
C MET A 251 3.52 -6.75 -11.94
N HIS A 252 3.45 -7.95 -12.52
CA HIS A 252 4.54 -8.56 -13.30
C HIS A 252 4.35 -8.47 -14.83
N ARG A 253 3.17 -8.05 -15.32
CA ARG A 253 2.87 -7.94 -16.76
C ARG A 253 2.06 -6.67 -17.07
N PRO A 254 2.70 -5.52 -17.34
CA PRO A 254 2.02 -4.23 -17.54
C PRO A 254 1.19 -4.10 -18.84
N GLY A 255 0.82 -5.20 -19.51
CA GLY A 255 0.33 -5.18 -20.90
C GLY A 255 -1.11 -5.65 -21.16
N THR A 256 -1.82 -6.21 -20.17
CA THR A 256 -3.17 -6.75 -20.41
C THR A 256 -4.25 -5.71 -20.12
N ARG A 257 -4.94 -5.27 -21.19
CA ARG A 257 -6.13 -4.42 -21.14
C ARG A 257 -7.20 -5.04 -20.23
N ASN A 258 -7.69 -4.27 -19.26
CA ASN A 258 -8.87 -4.63 -18.49
C ASN A 258 -10.10 -4.68 -19.40
N VAL A 259 -10.64 -5.90 -19.62
CA VAL A 259 -12.05 -6.07 -19.98
C VAL A 259 -12.83 -5.94 -18.67
N ILE A 260 -13.33 -4.74 -18.39
CA ILE A 260 -14.31 -4.53 -17.33
C ILE A 260 -15.59 -5.25 -17.77
N ARG A 261 -15.82 -6.47 -17.31
CA ARG A 261 -17.16 -7.07 -17.38
C ARG A 261 -18.06 -6.31 -16.41
N ARG A 262 -18.98 -5.50 -16.96
CA ARG A 262 -20.19 -5.09 -16.23
C ARG A 262 -20.87 -6.36 -15.73
N GLY A 263 -21.03 -6.49 -14.43
CA GLY A 263 -21.65 -7.69 -13.87
C GLY A 263 -22.15 -7.47 -12.46
N TRP A 264 -22.93 -6.42 -12.21
CA TRP A 264 -23.70 -6.22 -10.98
C TRP A 264 -24.95 -5.37 -11.29
N TRP A 265 -25.86 -5.87 -12.13
CA TRP A 265 -27.21 -5.30 -12.33
C TRP A 265 -28.32 -6.33 -12.69
N ASP A 266 -28.05 -7.65 -12.71
CA ASP A 266 -29.03 -8.62 -13.25
C ASP A 266 -29.69 -9.59 -12.24
N ASN A 267 -29.44 -9.50 -10.92
CA ASN A 267 -30.09 -10.42 -9.95
C ASN A 267 -31.03 -9.74 -8.95
N ALA A 268 -31.70 -8.66 -9.37
CA ALA A 268 -32.76 -8.02 -8.58
C ALA A 268 -34.09 -7.97 -9.33
N LYS A 269 -34.45 -9.07 -10.03
CA LYS A 269 -35.82 -9.43 -10.40
C LYS A 269 -35.89 -10.96 -10.46
N GLU A 270 -36.97 -11.53 -9.92
CA GLU A 270 -37.30 -12.96 -9.83
C GLU A 270 -36.74 -13.70 -8.60
N THR A 271 -37.40 -13.53 -7.44
CA THR A 271 -38.38 -14.48 -6.85
C THR A 271 -38.96 -13.88 -5.58
#